data_AF-M0LUJ3-F1
#
_entry.id   AF-M0LUJ3-F1
#
_cell.length_a   1.000
_cell.length_b   1.000
_cell.length_c   1.000
_cell.angle_alpha   90.00
_cell.angle_beta   90.00
_cell.angle_gamma   90.00
#
_symmetry.space_group_name_H-M   'P 1'
#
loop_
_entity.id
_entity.type
_entity.pdbx_description
1 polymer ?
#
loop_
_entity_poly.entity_id
_entity_poly.type
_entity_poly.pdbx_seq_one_letter_code
_entity_poly.pdbx_strand_id
1 'polypeptide(L)'
;MTDLTLADVERSLERATDLETEEAVAVLRSAREDLEALGNDPDVDETRRRELGDTLDQRIREVENRDAYRGELGAAMNPDEDDAP
;
A
#
# COMPACT_ATOMS: atom_id res chain seq x y z
N MET A 1 16.62 18.93 -7.86
CA MET A 1 16.15 17.64 -8.39
C MET A 1 16.16 16.72 -7.20
N THR A 2 15.01 16.24 -6.78
CA THR A 2 14.96 15.15 -5.81
C THR A 2 15.70 13.98 -6.44
N ASP A 3 16.70 13.44 -5.76
CA ASP A 3 17.42 12.21 -6.14
C ASP A 3 16.48 11.01 -5.97
N LEU A 4 15.29 11.07 -6.57
CA LEU A 4 14.30 10.02 -6.54
C LEU A 4 14.70 8.98 -7.58
N THR A 5 14.79 7.73 -7.16
CA THR A 5 15.16 6.61 -8.03
C THR A 5 14.17 5.45 -7.87
N LEU A 6 14.22 4.49 -8.79
CA LEU A 6 13.45 3.24 -8.64
C LEU A 6 13.78 2.52 -7.32
N ALA A 7 15.04 2.61 -6.85
CA ALA A 7 15.45 1.99 -5.60
C ALA A 7 14.77 2.64 -4.37
N ASP A 8 14.46 3.93 -4.43
CA ASP A 8 13.72 4.60 -3.36
C ASP A 8 12.28 4.11 -3.30
N VAL A 9 11.65 3.91 -4.46
CA VAL A 9 10.30 3.32 -4.58
C VAL A 9 10.28 1.88 -4.06
N GLU A 10 11.28 1.06 -4.44
CA GLU A 10 11.45 -0.31 -3.95
C GLU A 10 11.59 -0.36 -2.42
N ARG A 11 12.38 0.56 -1.84
CA ARG A 11 12.54 0.67 -0.38
C ARG A 11 11.24 1.07 0.32
N SER A 12 10.44 1.94 -0.29
CA SER A 12 9.11 2.30 0.24
C SER A 12 8.15 1.12 0.21
N LEU A 13 8.16 0.32 -0.87
CA LEU A 13 7.39 -0.92 -0.99
C LEU A 13 7.77 -1.92 0.11
N GLU A 14 9.07 -2.14 0.35
CA GLU A 14 9.56 -3.01 1.42
C GLU A 14 9.11 -2.50 2.79
N ARG A 15 9.34 -1.21 3.07
CA ARG A 15 8.95 -0.59 4.34
C ARG A 15 7.46 -0.77 4.64
N ALA A 16 6.59 -0.62 3.64
CA ALA A 16 5.15 -0.76 3.81
C ALA A 16 4.70 -2.15 4.31
N THR A 17 5.55 -3.17 4.22
CA THR A 17 5.26 -4.50 4.79
C THR A 17 5.27 -4.52 6.32
N ASP A 18 6.04 -3.62 6.94
CA ASP A 18 6.21 -3.52 8.39
C ASP A 18 5.27 -2.49 9.04
N LEU A 19 4.49 -1.74 8.25
CA LEU A 19 3.63 -0.68 8.75
C LEU A 19 2.20 -1.17 9.01
N GLU A 20 1.48 -0.43 9.85
CA GLU A 20 0.04 -0.60 10.04
C GLU A 20 -0.71 -0.29 8.74
N THR A 21 -1.91 -0.86 8.57
CA THR A 21 -2.64 -0.80 7.29
C THR A 21 -2.77 0.62 6.74
N GLU A 22 -3.26 1.58 7.53
CA GLU A 22 -3.46 2.96 7.06
C GLU A 22 -2.16 3.62 6.62
N GLU A 23 -1.09 3.44 7.39
CA GLU A 23 0.22 4.00 7.08
C GLU A 23 0.87 3.29 5.88
N ALA A 24 0.72 1.97 5.78
CA ALA A 24 1.17 1.18 4.63
C ALA A 24 0.50 1.67 3.34
N VAL A 25 -0.82 1.89 3.33
CA VAL A 25 -1.53 2.41 2.15
C VAL A 25 -1.02 3.80 1.78
N ALA A 26 -0.82 4.69 2.76
CA ALA A 26 -0.29 6.03 2.50
C ALA A 26 1.09 5.99 1.86
N VAL A 27 2.01 5.17 2.39
CA VAL A 27 3.37 5.00 1.84
C VAL A 27 3.32 4.41 0.43
N LEU A 28 2.51 3.39 0.19
CA LEU A 28 2.39 2.74 -1.12
C LEU A 28 1.81 3.70 -2.18
N ARG A 29 0.83 4.53 -1.81
CA ARG A 29 0.28 5.54 -2.72
C ARG A 29 1.29 6.64 -3.06
N SER A 30 2.03 7.14 -2.06
CA SER A 30 3.12 8.09 -2.30
C SER A 30 4.19 7.49 -3.22
N ALA A 31 4.58 6.22 -2.99
CA ALA A 31 5.54 5.52 -3.82
C ALA A 31 5.05 5.35 -5.27
N ARG A 32 3.73 5.25 -5.48
CA ARG A 32 3.13 5.22 -6.81
C ARG A 32 3.23 6.58 -7.51
N GLU A 33 2.94 7.68 -6.80
CA GLU A 33 3.10 9.03 -7.35
C GLU A 33 4.56 9.32 -7.72
N ASP A 34 5.50 8.89 -6.87
CA ASP A 34 6.94 8.96 -7.12
C ASP A 34 7.33 8.18 -8.39
N LEU A 35 6.80 6.97 -8.56
CA LEU A 35 7.04 6.15 -9.74
C LEU A 35 6.47 6.77 -11.03
N GLU A 36 5.35 7.48 -10.94
CA GLU A 36 4.79 8.24 -12.06
C GLU A 36 5.67 9.44 -12.43
N ALA A 37 6.23 10.13 -11.44
CA ALA A 37 7.19 11.22 -11.67
C ALA A 37 8.43 10.74 -12.43
N LEU A 38 8.93 9.54 -12.10
CA LEU A 38 10.04 8.86 -12.79
C LEU A 38 9.71 8.44 -14.23
N GLY A 39 8.44 8.40 -14.63
CA GLY A 39 8.04 8.03 -16.00
C GLY A 39 8.48 9.01 -17.09
N ASN A 40 8.87 10.23 -16.72
CA ASN A 40 9.39 11.23 -17.66
C ASN A 40 10.92 11.22 -17.78
N ASP A 41 11.59 10.39 -16.99
CA ASP A 41 13.06 10.31 -16.95
C ASP A 41 13.56 9.28 -17.99
N PRO A 42 14.37 9.70 -18.99
CA PRO A 42 14.89 8.80 -20.02
C PRO A 42 15.93 7.81 -19.49
N ASP A 43 16.52 8.05 -18.32
CA ASP A 43 17.51 7.16 -17.68
C ASP A 43 16.84 6.06 -16.83
N VAL A 44 15.52 6.13 -16.65
CA VAL A 44 14.74 5.12 -15.93
C VAL A 44 14.37 3.96 -16.84
N ASP A 45 14.66 2.74 -16.37
CA ASP A 45 14.25 1.52 -17.06
C ASP A 45 12.72 1.40 -17.05
N GLU A 46 12.09 1.59 -18.22
CA GLU A 46 10.64 1.56 -18.35
C GLU A 46 10.05 0.19 -18.03
N THR A 47 10.76 -0.90 -18.32
CA THR A 47 10.31 -2.26 -17.98
C THR A 47 10.19 -2.39 -16.48
N ARG A 48 11.28 -2.07 -15.78
CA ARG A 48 11.33 -2.17 -14.32
C ARG A 48 10.33 -1.23 -13.65
N ARG A 49 10.15 -0.02 -14.20
CA ARG A 49 9.14 0.94 -13.75
C ARG A 49 7.73 0.35 -13.84
N ARG A 50 7.38 -0.30 -14.95
CA ARG A 50 6.05 -0.92 -15.12
C ARG A 50 5.83 -2.08 -14.16
N GLU A 51 6.81 -2.97 -14.03
CA GLU A 51 6.75 -4.11 -13.10
C GLU A 51 6.57 -3.64 -11.63
N LEU A 52 7.28 -2.58 -11.25
CA LEU A 52 7.15 -1.99 -9.92
C LEU A 52 5.78 -1.33 -9.73
N GLY A 53 5.24 -0.71 -10.79
CA GLY A 53 3.89 -0.14 -10.78
C GLY A 53 2.82 -1.20 -10.53
N ASP A 54 2.87 -2.30 -11.27
CA ASP A 54 1.95 -3.42 -11.10
C ASP A 54 2.03 -4.01 -9.68
N THR A 55 3.24 -4.11 -9.14
CA THR A 55 3.49 -4.60 -7.78
C THR A 55 2.88 -3.67 -6.72
N LEU A 56 3.06 -2.35 -6.87
CA LEU A 56 2.46 -1.36 -5.97
C LEU A 56 0.93 -1.43 -6.01
N ASP A 57 0.33 -1.52 -7.19
CA ASP A 57 -1.13 -1.62 -7.34
C ASP A 57 -1.69 -2.88 -6.69
N GLN A 58 -1.01 -4.01 -6.88
CA GLN A 58 -1.37 -5.25 -6.23
C GLN A 58 -1.30 -5.10 -4.71
N ARG A 59 -0.20 -4.56 -4.18
CA ARG A 59 0.04 -4.44 -2.75
C ARG A 59 -0.96 -3.52 -2.07
N ILE A 60 -1.28 -2.38 -2.68
CA ILE A 60 -2.32 -1.45 -2.19
C ILE A 60 -3.65 -2.20 -2.04
N ARG A 61 -4.06 -2.92 -3.09
CA ARG A 61 -5.30 -3.71 -3.06
C ARG A 61 -5.28 -4.78 -1.97
N GLU A 62 -4.18 -5.50 -1.79
CA GLU A 62 -4.06 -6.50 -0.73
C GLU A 62 -4.22 -5.90 0.67
N VAL A 63 -3.56 -4.77 0.92
CA VAL A 63 -3.60 -4.09 2.22
C VAL A 63 -5.00 -3.53 2.49
N GLU A 64 -5.64 -2.89 1.51
CA GLU A 64 -7.00 -2.37 1.62
C GLU A 64 -8.03 -3.48 1.86
N ASN A 65 -7.92 -4.61 1.14
CA ASN A 65 -8.82 -5.75 1.36
C ASN A 65 -8.62 -6.37 2.75
N ARG A 66 -7.38 -6.50 3.22
CA ARG A 66 -7.08 -7.02 4.56
C ARG A 66 -7.75 -6.19 5.64
N ASP A 67 -7.79 -4.86 5.47
CA ASP A 67 -8.47 -3.96 6.40
C ASP A 67 -9.98 -4.16 6.41
N ALA A 68 -10.60 -4.22 5.23
CA ALA A 68 -12.04 -4.43 5.09
C ALA A 68 -12.51 -5.70 5.82
N TYR A 69 -11.77 -6.81 5.67
CA TYR A 69 -12.06 -8.05 6.39
C TYR A 69 -11.79 -7.97 7.90
N ARG A 70 -10.80 -7.19 8.34
CA ARG A 70 -10.51 -6.99 9.77
C ARG A 70 -11.55 -6.06 10.44
N GLY A 71 -12.07 -5.08 9.71
CA GLY A 71 -13.14 -4.19 10.15
C GLY A 71 -14.51 -4.89 10.23
N GLU A 72 -14.81 -5.84 9.34
CA GLU A 72 -16.08 -6.57 9.33
C GLU A 72 -16.23 -7.53 10.53
N LEU A 73 -15.12 -8.04 11.08
CA LEU A 73 -15.12 -8.84 12.31
C LEU A 73 -15.29 -8.02 13.60
N GLY A 74 -15.13 -6.69 13.54
CA GLY A 74 -15.30 -5.79 14.70
C GLY A 74 -16.72 -5.27 14.89
N ALA A 75 -17.55 -5.25 13.85
CA ALA A 75 -18.91 -4.69 13.91
C ALA A 75 -20.01 -5.72 14.24
N ALA A 76 -19.71 -7.02 14.21
CA ALA A 76 -20.68 -8.09 14.49
C ALA A 76 -20.60 -8.67 15.91
N MET A 77 -19.67 -8.19 16.76
CA MET A 77 -19.59 -8.56 18.17
C MET A 77 -20.03 -7.37 19.03
N ASN A 78 -21.34 -7.11 19.06
CA ASN A 78 -21.96 -6.49 20.22
C ASN A 78 -22.64 -7.58 21.08
N PRO A 79 -21.91 -8.30 21.94
CA PRO A 79 -22.53 -9.11 22.98
C PRO A 79 -22.85 -8.22 24.20
N ASP A 80 -23.83 -7.32 24.07
CA ASP A 80 -24.55 -6.83 25.25
C ASP A 80 -25.71 -7.82 25.45
N GLU A 81 -25.47 -8.90 26.20
CA GLU A 81 -25.79 -9.04 27.63
C GLU A 81 -27.26 -9.44 27.87
N ASP A 82 -27.41 -10.68 28.35
CA ASP A 82 -28.47 -11.24 29.20
C ASP A 82 -29.94 -10.87 28.89
N ASP A 83 -30.61 -11.71 28.10
CA ASP A 83 -32.03 -12.02 28.35
C ASP A 83 -32.09 -13.34 29.14
N ALA A 84 -31.78 -13.24 30.43
CA ALA A 84 -32.03 -14.30 31.39
C ALA A 84 -33.54 -14.29 31.75
N PRO A 85 -34.23 -15.45 31.73
CA PRO A 85 -35.68 -15.54 31.87
C PRO A 85 -36.21 -15.20 33.27
#